data_AF-A4BD41-F1
#
_entry.id   AF-A4BD41-F1
#
_cell.length_a   1.000
_cell.length_b   1.000
_cell.length_c   1.000
_cell.angle_alpha   90.00
_cell.angle_beta   90.00
_cell.angle_gamma   90.00
#
_symmetry.space_group_name_H-M   'P 1'
#
loop_
_entity.id
_entity.type
_entity.pdbx_description
1 polymer ?
#
loop_
_entity_poly.entity_id
_entity_poly.type
_entity_poly.pdbx_seq_one_letter_code
_entity_poly.pdbx_strand_id
1 'polypeptide(L)'
;MNRIGLGSLIMTSVILCACASDPVMETADNETSTPQVPSVIFLQYLNQQAPILICNQDPQVACLNMPTSLCQASVQASAERCGPELLKAWPASFAENQANATRYAQEYRNCLLQDWVDEYGLQTARLEACGIQLPPSSESTP
;
A
#
# COMPACT_ATOMS: atom_id res chain seq x y z
N MET A 1 -58.83 -32.33 5.86
CA MET A 1 -59.34 -32.34 4.47
C MET A 1 -58.93 -31.03 3.80
N ASN A 2 -58.62 -31.08 2.49
CA ASN A 2 -58.18 -30.04 1.53
C ASN A 2 -56.64 -29.88 1.39
N ARG A 3 -56.02 -30.49 0.35
CA ARG A 3 -55.82 -30.07 -1.09
C ARG A 3 -54.51 -29.28 -1.23
N ILE A 4 -53.37 -29.86 -1.65
CA ILE A 4 -52.88 -30.26 -3.00
C ILE A 4 -52.76 -29.11 -4.02
N GLY A 5 -51.53 -28.94 -4.53
CA GLY A 5 -51.14 -28.35 -5.83
C GLY A 5 -50.68 -26.89 -5.75
N LEU A 6 -49.66 -26.41 -6.46
CA LEU A 6 -48.92 -26.92 -7.62
C LEU A 6 -47.71 -25.98 -7.87
N GLY A 7 -46.64 -26.47 -8.49
CA GLY A 7 -45.60 -25.64 -9.14
C GLY A 7 -44.19 -26.14 -8.86
N SER A 8 -43.65 -27.09 -9.65
CA SER A 8 -42.75 -26.85 -10.80
C SER A 8 -41.37 -26.35 -10.37
N LEU A 9 -40.22 -26.88 -10.80
CA LEU A 9 -39.90 -27.57 -12.05
C LEU A 9 -38.55 -28.32 -11.89
N ILE A 10 -38.44 -29.39 -12.65
CA ILE A 10 -37.31 -30.31 -12.82
C ILE A 10 -36.15 -29.59 -13.54
N MET A 11 -34.89 -29.80 -13.16
CA MET A 11 -33.84 -30.09 -14.14
C MET A 11 -32.58 -30.69 -13.52
N THR A 12 -32.45 -32.00 -13.72
CA THR A 12 -31.22 -32.77 -13.70
C THR A 12 -30.32 -32.30 -14.84
N SER A 13 -29.04 -32.02 -14.58
CA SER A 13 -28.00 -32.13 -15.61
C SER A 13 -26.67 -32.49 -14.98
N VAL A 14 -26.28 -33.73 -15.28
CA VAL A 14 -24.96 -34.31 -15.10
C VAL A 14 -24.05 -33.71 -16.16
N ILE A 15 -22.92 -33.12 -15.76
CA ILE A 15 -21.76 -33.02 -16.65
C ILE A 15 -20.53 -33.46 -15.85
N LEU A 16 -20.13 -34.71 -16.06
CA LEU A 16 -18.74 -35.14 -15.87
C LEU A 16 -17.88 -34.36 -16.87
N CYS A 17 -16.86 -33.65 -16.40
CA CYS A 17 -15.69 -33.39 -17.21
C CYS A 17 -14.57 -34.30 -16.71
N ALA A 18 -14.37 -35.40 -17.43
CA ALA A 18 -13.12 -36.13 -17.46
C ALA A 18 -12.11 -35.30 -18.26
N CYS A 19 -11.10 -34.77 -17.61
CA CYS A 19 -9.92 -34.23 -18.31
C CYS A 19 -8.94 -35.39 -18.48
N ALA A 20 -8.90 -35.95 -19.69
CA ALA A 20 -7.86 -36.86 -20.11
C ALA A 20 -6.51 -36.15 -20.05
N SER A 21 -5.53 -36.79 -19.41
CA SER A 21 -4.13 -36.38 -19.40
C SER A 21 -3.47 -36.85 -20.67
N ASP A 22 -2.94 -35.93 -21.48
CA ASP A 22 -1.83 -36.20 -22.40
C ASP A 22 -1.04 -34.90 -22.65
N PRO A 23 0.28 -35.00 -22.92
CA PRO A 23 1.29 -34.06 -22.46
C PRO A 23 1.35 -32.78 -23.31
N VAL A 24 1.39 -31.63 -22.63
CA VAL A 24 1.71 -30.35 -23.28
C VAL A 24 3.19 -30.34 -23.62
N MET A 25 3.44 -30.29 -24.92
CA MET A 25 4.72 -30.09 -25.58
C MET A 25 5.41 -28.82 -25.05
N GLU A 26 6.65 -28.97 -24.60
CA GLU A 26 7.54 -27.92 -24.17
C GLU A 26 7.98 -27.09 -25.38
N THR A 27 7.57 -25.82 -25.44
CA THR A 27 8.19 -24.82 -26.33
C THR A 27 8.39 -23.51 -25.56
N ALA A 28 9.67 -23.25 -25.31
CA ALA A 28 10.37 -22.01 -24.99
C ALA A 28 9.56 -20.70 -25.02
N ASP A 29 9.53 -20.01 -23.88
CA ASP A 29 10.24 -18.73 -23.63
C ASP A 29 9.70 -18.15 -22.32
N ASN A 30 10.23 -18.64 -21.19
CA ASN A 30 9.90 -18.09 -19.88
C ASN A 30 10.79 -16.87 -19.61
N GLU A 31 10.57 -15.78 -20.34
CA GLU A 31 10.89 -14.46 -19.79
C GLU A 31 9.87 -14.20 -18.68
N THR A 32 10.25 -14.52 -17.44
CA THR A 32 9.46 -14.19 -16.25
C THR A 32 9.48 -12.67 -16.09
N SER A 33 8.65 -11.99 -16.89
CA SER A 33 8.42 -10.55 -16.79
C SER A 33 7.86 -10.29 -15.41
N THR A 34 8.64 -9.62 -14.55
CA THR A 34 8.16 -9.26 -13.21
C THR A 34 6.90 -8.40 -13.36
N PRO A 35 5.79 -8.76 -12.69
CA PRO A 35 4.56 -7.97 -12.73
C PRO A 35 4.84 -6.50 -12.43
N GLN A 36 4.12 -5.59 -13.07
CA GLN A 36 4.27 -4.14 -12.84
C GLN A 36 3.15 -3.64 -11.93
N VAL A 37 3.51 -2.89 -10.90
CA VAL A 37 2.57 -2.22 -9.99
C VAL A 37 2.43 -0.77 -10.41
N PRO A 38 1.22 -0.30 -10.74
CA PRO A 38 0.99 1.13 -10.96
C PRO A 38 1.17 1.93 -9.67
N SER A 39 1.93 3.02 -9.73
CA SER A 39 2.26 3.83 -8.55
C SER A 39 1.04 4.43 -7.86
N VAL A 40 0.00 4.79 -8.63
CA VAL A 40 -1.28 5.27 -8.11
C VAL A 40 -1.96 4.22 -7.24
N ILE A 41 -1.93 2.94 -7.66
CA ILE A 41 -2.54 1.83 -6.92
C ILE A 41 -1.72 1.53 -5.66
N PHE A 42 -0.39 1.56 -5.76
CA PHE A 42 0.48 1.37 -4.60
C PHE A 42 0.30 2.48 -3.56
N LEU A 43 0.23 3.74 -4.00
CA LEU A 43 -0.02 4.87 -3.11
C LEU A 43 -1.41 4.79 -2.45
N GLN A 44 -2.44 4.38 -3.19
CA GLN A 44 -3.77 4.15 -2.61
C GLN A 44 -3.73 3.07 -1.52
N TYR A 45 -2.99 1.98 -1.76
CA TYR A 45 -2.76 0.95 -0.76
C TYR A 45 -2.04 1.51 0.48
N LEU A 46 -0.96 2.28 0.29
CA LEU A 46 -0.24 2.92 1.40
C LEU A 46 -1.16 3.84 2.21
N ASN A 47 -1.98 4.68 1.56
CA ASN A 47 -2.92 5.57 2.25
C ASN A 47 -3.94 4.81 3.12
N GLN A 48 -4.32 3.60 2.74
CA GLN A 48 -5.23 2.78 3.54
C GLN A 48 -4.53 2.09 4.72
N GLN A 49 -3.28 1.65 4.54
CA GLN A 49 -2.56 0.88 5.55
C GLN A 49 -1.77 1.76 6.54
N ALA A 50 -1.23 2.88 6.07
CA ALA A 50 -0.32 3.73 6.82
C ALA A 50 -0.84 4.18 8.19
N PRO A 51 -2.11 4.59 8.38
CA PRO A 51 -2.58 5.02 9.69
C PRO A 51 -2.42 3.94 10.77
N ILE A 52 -2.62 2.67 10.43
CA ILE A 52 -2.47 1.55 11.36
C ILE A 52 -1.00 1.18 11.51
N LEU A 53 -0.29 1.01 10.38
CA LEU A 53 1.10 0.56 10.40
C LEU A 53 2.02 1.57 11.09
N ILE A 54 1.87 2.85 10.77
CA ILE A 54 2.72 3.92 11.33
C ILE A 54 2.36 4.17 12.79
N CYS A 55 1.08 4.34 13.13
CA CYS A 55 0.73 4.76 14.49
C CYS A 55 0.72 3.64 15.53
N ASN A 56 0.57 2.38 15.10
CA ASN A 56 0.46 1.25 16.04
C ASN A 56 1.64 0.27 15.95
N GLN A 57 2.39 0.24 14.85
CA GLN A 57 3.42 -0.79 14.62
C GLN A 57 4.82 -0.22 14.37
N ASP A 58 4.96 1.09 14.11
CA ASP A 58 6.27 1.72 13.95
C ASP A 58 6.86 2.10 15.33
N PRO A 59 7.93 1.42 15.79
CA PRO A 59 8.52 1.68 17.10
C PRO A 59 9.15 3.07 17.20
N GLN A 60 9.60 3.65 16.08
CA GLN A 60 10.20 4.98 16.08
C GLN A 60 9.13 6.06 16.21
N VAL A 61 7.97 5.87 15.59
CA VAL A 61 6.82 6.77 15.78
C VAL A 61 6.22 6.60 17.17
N ALA A 62 6.18 5.38 17.71
CA ALA A 62 5.76 5.13 19.09
C ALA A 62 6.61 5.92 20.11
N CYS A 63 7.92 6.05 19.88
CA CYS A 63 8.83 6.86 20.71
C CYS A 63 8.41 8.35 20.77
N LEU A 64 7.70 8.87 19.76
CA LEU A 64 7.20 10.23 19.80
C LEU A 64 6.09 10.43 20.85
N ASN A 65 5.54 9.37 21.46
CA ASN A 65 4.51 9.45 22.51
C ASN A 65 3.30 10.31 22.11
N MET A 66 2.92 10.29 20.83
CA MET A 66 1.72 10.97 20.36
C MET A 66 0.48 10.11 20.64
N PRO A 67 -0.66 10.72 21.02
CA PRO A 67 -1.92 9.99 21.10
C PRO A 67 -2.25 9.32 19.75
N THR A 68 -2.71 8.07 19.76
CA THR A 68 -2.99 7.31 18.53
C THR A 68 -3.96 8.03 17.60
N SER A 69 -5.01 8.67 18.14
CA SER A 69 -5.98 9.45 17.35
C SER A 69 -5.35 10.65 16.67
N LEU A 70 -4.43 11.35 17.34
CA LEU A 70 -3.68 12.46 16.76
C LEU A 70 -2.75 11.96 15.66
N CYS A 71 -2.01 10.87 15.92
CA CYS A 71 -1.13 10.28 14.91
C CYS A 71 -1.92 9.88 13.65
N GLN A 72 -3.05 9.19 13.79
CA GLN A 72 -3.85 8.75 12.64
C GLN A 72 -4.40 9.93 11.83
N ALA A 73 -4.88 10.97 12.51
CA ALA A 73 -5.35 12.18 11.85
C ALA A 73 -4.21 12.90 11.10
N SER A 74 -3.03 12.98 11.71
CA SER A 74 -1.84 13.55 11.08
C SER A 74 -1.39 12.72 9.88
N VAL A 75 -1.35 11.38 9.96
CA VAL A 75 -1.04 10.52 8.80
C VAL A 75 -2.01 10.79 7.66
N GLN A 76 -3.31 10.83 7.93
CA GLN A 76 -4.32 11.03 6.90
C GLN A 76 -4.19 12.40 6.22
N ALA A 77 -4.04 13.47 7.01
CA ALA A 77 -3.90 14.82 6.48
C ALA A 77 -2.59 14.99 5.69
N SER A 78 -1.48 14.42 6.17
CA SER A 78 -0.20 14.43 5.46
C SER A 78 -0.26 13.62 4.16
N ALA A 79 -1.00 12.50 4.13
CA ALA A 79 -1.16 11.68 2.93
C ALA A 79 -1.86 12.44 1.78
N GLU A 80 -2.79 13.33 2.10
CA GLU A 80 -3.47 14.18 1.12
C GLU A 80 -2.51 15.18 0.45
N ARG A 81 -1.48 15.67 1.18
CA ARG A 81 -0.46 16.59 0.67
C ARG A 81 0.70 15.85 -0.01
N CYS A 82 1.17 14.76 0.59
CA CYS A 82 2.27 13.95 0.08
C CYS A 82 1.93 13.19 -1.19
N GLY A 83 0.69 12.70 -1.32
CA GLY A 83 0.30 11.81 -2.41
C GLY A 83 0.57 12.40 -3.81
N PRO A 84 0.09 13.61 -4.12
CA PRO A 84 0.36 14.26 -5.41
C PRO A 84 1.84 14.50 -5.69
N GLU A 85 2.64 14.90 -4.69
CA GLU A 85 4.07 15.15 -4.88
C GLU A 85 4.85 13.86 -5.13
N LEU A 86 4.52 12.78 -4.42
CA LEU A 86 5.12 11.46 -4.64
C LEU A 86 4.79 10.93 -6.05
N LEU A 87 3.56 11.10 -6.53
CA LEU A 87 3.19 10.67 -7.88
C LEU A 87 3.89 11.46 -8.99
N LYS A 88 4.33 12.70 -8.74
CA LYS A 88 5.18 13.44 -9.68
C LYS A 88 6.61 12.90 -9.71
N ALA A 89 7.11 12.43 -8.57
CA ALA A 89 8.49 11.95 -8.42
C ALA A 89 8.67 10.47 -8.80
N TRP A 90 7.65 9.65 -8.58
CA TRP A 90 7.68 8.21 -8.85
C TRP A 90 7.47 7.90 -10.34
N PRO A 91 7.99 6.76 -10.83
CA PRO A 91 7.62 6.28 -12.16
C PRO A 91 6.10 5.97 -12.19
N ALA A 92 5.50 5.93 -13.38
CA ALA A 92 4.07 5.57 -13.51
C ALA A 92 3.75 4.15 -12.99
N SER A 93 4.71 3.24 -13.13
CA SER A 93 4.67 1.89 -12.60
C SER A 93 6.08 1.40 -12.26
N PHE A 94 6.18 0.38 -11.42
CA PHE A 94 7.46 -0.26 -11.06
C PHE A 94 7.30 -1.78 -10.91
N ALA A 95 8.42 -2.51 -11.03
CA ALA A 95 8.41 -3.96 -10.89
C ALA A 95 7.99 -4.38 -9.46
N GLU A 96 7.06 -5.34 -9.37
CA GLU A 96 6.57 -5.93 -8.13
C GLU A 96 7.68 -6.76 -7.47
N ASN A 97 8.48 -6.10 -6.62
CA ASN A 97 9.52 -6.75 -5.84
C ASN A 97 9.72 -6.02 -4.51
N GLN A 98 10.37 -6.71 -3.58
CA GLN A 98 10.60 -6.21 -2.22
C GLN A 98 11.39 -4.90 -2.21
N ALA A 99 12.39 -4.75 -3.08
CA ALA A 99 13.25 -3.56 -3.10
C ALA A 99 12.45 -2.30 -3.44
N ASN A 100 11.60 -2.36 -4.47
CA ASN A 100 10.73 -1.26 -4.86
C ASN A 100 9.66 -0.97 -3.79
N ALA A 101 9.02 -2.02 -3.25
CA ALA A 101 8.03 -1.86 -2.20
C ALA A 101 8.60 -1.16 -0.95
N THR A 102 9.78 -1.60 -0.49
CA THR A 102 10.48 -0.98 0.64
C THR A 102 10.88 0.46 0.34
N ARG A 103 11.47 0.71 -0.84
CA ARG A 103 11.88 2.06 -1.24
C ARG A 103 10.71 3.04 -1.24
N TYR A 104 9.64 2.73 -1.97
CA TYR A 104 8.52 3.65 -2.12
C TYR A 104 7.70 3.80 -0.82
N ALA A 105 7.59 2.74 -0.01
CA ALA A 105 7.00 2.86 1.32
C ALA A 105 7.84 3.77 2.24
N GLN A 106 9.16 3.71 2.15
CA GLN A 106 10.06 4.59 2.92
C GLN A 106 9.98 6.04 2.44
N GLU A 107 9.99 6.29 1.13
CA GLU A 107 9.82 7.64 0.57
C GLU A 107 8.47 8.24 0.99
N TYR A 108 7.40 7.44 0.96
CA TYR A 108 6.09 7.82 1.46
C TYR A 108 6.13 8.21 2.95
N ARG A 109 6.69 7.35 3.80
CA ARG A 109 6.83 7.61 5.24
C ARG A 109 7.64 8.88 5.51
N ASN A 110 8.74 9.08 4.79
CA ASN A 110 9.59 10.26 4.95
C ASN A 110 8.84 11.53 4.59
N CYS A 111 8.02 11.51 3.53
CA CYS A 111 7.17 12.64 3.20
C CYS A 111 6.19 12.98 4.33
N LEU A 112 5.51 11.97 4.89
CA LEU A 112 4.57 12.21 6.00
C LEU A 112 5.28 12.85 7.21
N LEU A 113 6.44 12.33 7.58
CA LEU A 113 7.19 12.82 8.73
C LEU A 113 7.78 14.21 8.49
N GLN A 114 8.20 14.51 7.26
CA GLN A 114 8.63 15.84 6.87
C GLN A 114 7.46 16.83 6.95
N ASP A 115 6.29 16.46 6.43
CA ASP A 115 5.07 17.27 6.55
C ASP A 115 4.70 17.54 8.04
N TRP A 116 4.99 16.61 8.95
CA TRP A 116 4.78 16.86 10.39
C TRP A 116 5.73 17.90 10.98
N VAL A 117 6.96 17.96 10.46
CA VAL A 117 7.90 19.03 10.82
C VAL A 117 7.37 20.37 10.32
N ASP A 118 6.98 20.41 9.04
CA ASP A 118 6.67 21.65 8.34
C ASP A 118 5.30 22.23 8.75
N GLU A 119 4.26 21.40 8.86
CA GLU A 119 2.87 21.84 9.10
C GLU A 119 2.44 21.73 10.57
N TYR A 120 3.00 20.77 11.32
CA TYR A 120 2.63 20.53 12.72
C TYR A 120 3.70 20.96 13.73
N GLY A 121 4.83 21.49 13.26
CA GLY A 121 5.91 22.00 14.11
C GLY A 121 6.62 20.90 14.92
N LEU A 122 6.60 19.65 14.45
CA LEU A 122 7.36 18.58 15.07
C LEU A 122 8.86 18.88 14.93
N GLN A 123 9.59 18.97 16.03
CA GLN A 123 11.00 19.29 15.97
C GLN A 123 11.81 18.12 15.40
N THR A 124 12.66 18.38 14.41
CA THR A 124 13.58 17.38 13.83
C THR A 124 14.44 16.69 14.89
N ALA A 125 14.91 17.44 15.90
CA ALA A 125 15.68 16.87 17.02
C ALA A 125 14.90 15.79 17.80
N ARG A 126 13.57 15.87 17.84
CA ARG A 126 12.72 14.85 18.48
C ARG A 126 12.60 13.60 17.62
N LEU A 127 12.51 13.76 16.30
CA LEU A 127 12.57 12.64 15.36
C LEU A 127 13.92 11.91 15.47
N GLU A 128 15.02 12.65 15.49
CA GLU A 128 16.38 12.11 15.64
C GLU A 128 16.56 11.37 16.96
N ALA A 129 16.05 11.92 18.07
CA ALA A 129 16.06 11.24 19.37
C ALA A 129 15.32 9.90 19.36
N CYS A 130 14.35 9.73 18.46
CA CYS A 130 13.64 8.47 18.21
C CYS A 130 14.27 7.61 17.12
N GLY A 131 15.47 7.96 16.64
CA GLY A 131 16.21 7.24 15.61
C GLY A 131 15.68 7.47 14.19
N ILE A 132 14.79 8.45 13.99
CA ILE A 132 14.27 8.82 12.67
C ILE A 132 15.22 9.86 12.06
N GLN A 133 15.83 9.52 10.93
CA GLN A 133 16.61 10.45 10.13
C GLN A 133 15.84 10.75 8.86
N LEU A 134 15.42 12.01 8.71
CA LEU A 134 14.81 12.45 7.47
C LEU A 134 15.89 12.70 6.41
N PRO A 135 15.60 12.44 5.13
CA PRO A 135 16.48 12.90 4.07
C PRO A 135 16.62 14.43 4.17
N PRO A 136 17.79 14.99 3.84
CA PRO A 136 17.96 16.44 3.86
C PRO A 136 16.89 17.10 3.00
N SER A 137 16.15 18.05 3.59
CA SER A 137 15.19 18.88 2.86
C SER A 137 15.92 19.51 1.68
N SER A 138 15.40 19.34 0.47
CA SER A 138 16.02 19.89 -0.74
C SER A 138 15.74 21.40 -0.82
N GLU A 139 16.31 22.19 0.08
CA GLU A 139 16.37 23.66 0.10
C GLU A 139 17.68 24.04 0.80
N SER A 140 18.59 24.87 0.29
CA SER A 140 18.60 25.78 -0.84
C SER A 140 20.06 25.86 -1.29
N THR A 141 20.37 25.69 -2.58
CA THR A 141 21.65 26.21 -3.09
C THR A 141 21.47 27.73 -3.16
N PRO A 142 22.32 28.53 -2.49
CA PRO A 142 22.25 29.98 -2.53
C PRO A 142 22.47 30.55 -3.94
#